data_AF-A0A0L1IFE5-F1
#
_entry.id   AF-A0A0L1IFE5-F1
#
_cell.length_a   1.000
_cell.length_b   1.000
_cell.length_c   1.000
_cell.angle_alpha   90.00
_cell.angle_beta   90.00
_cell.angle_gamma   90.00
#
_symmetry.space_group_name_H-M   'P 1'
#
loop_
_entity.id
_entity.type
_entity.pdbx_description
1 polymer ?
#
loop_
_entity_poly.entity_id
_entity_poly.type
_entity_poly.pdbx_seq_one_letter_code
_entity_poly.pdbx_strand_id
1 'polypeptide(L)'
;MKNNISQYSIELNKFVIDNNNYDTTTNYNNNYNDNNYDNNYINRTTKENNDFYYKKRNDNINNLGETNNVLFLCYDETNDDCTTCDKYRKNYMSNMQISNNIDINKLNDLNDYFFILGSTSTSRKYILKKSNLNFLSIRIHIDEKKIGCRKKNDPFTLTSNISVAKGLKLLSMIKKDSQLKEQIFELAQKKKIILLVGDEVIYCNNKIYEKPTNQKEATDFLKSYNNNKCFSYSSITLIDYETEKIVTGIDESVINIYDMNDNIIKNILEDSSIYFCAGALKIENIYMHKHINVIKGNIDSIFGLSINLLFHLLTIL
;
A
#
# COMPACT_ATOMS: atom_id res chain seq x y z
N MET A 1 -30.59 40.30 -12.59
CA MET A 1 -31.47 39.68 -11.57
C MET A 1 -30.58 38.72 -10.79
N LYS A 2 -29.90 39.12 -9.69
CA LYS A 2 -30.35 39.33 -8.30
C LYS A 2 -31.24 38.23 -7.72
N ASN A 3 -30.78 37.74 -6.55
CA ASN A 3 -31.39 36.90 -5.49
C ASN A 3 -31.09 35.39 -5.59
N ASN A 4 -30.76 34.64 -4.53
CA ASN A 4 -30.28 34.88 -3.17
C ASN A 4 -29.88 33.51 -2.57
N ILE A 5 -28.75 33.45 -1.86
CA ILE A 5 -28.40 32.72 -0.61
C ILE A 5 -29.20 31.45 -0.20
N SER A 6 -28.50 30.32 -0.06
CA SER A 6 -28.41 29.47 1.18
C SER A 6 -27.33 28.39 0.98
N GLN A 7 -26.11 28.53 1.51
CA GLN A 7 -25.69 28.10 2.86
C GLN A 7 -25.85 26.59 3.12
N TYR A 8 -24.83 25.79 2.82
CA TYR A 8 -24.49 24.55 3.55
C TYR A 8 -23.00 24.25 3.43
N SER A 9 -22.25 24.68 4.43
CA SER A 9 -20.94 24.16 4.83
C SER A 9 -21.17 22.95 5.74
N ILE A 10 -20.60 21.78 5.42
CA ILE A 10 -20.60 20.63 6.33
C ILE A 10 -19.22 20.50 6.96
N GLU A 11 -19.17 20.78 8.26
CA GLU A 11 -18.04 20.59 9.17
C GLU A 11 -17.73 19.11 9.36
N LEU A 12 -16.46 18.72 9.20
CA LEU A 12 -15.90 17.48 9.71
C LEU A 12 -15.34 17.75 11.12
N ASN A 13 -16.21 17.74 12.12
CA ASN A 13 -15.83 17.72 13.54
C ASN A 13 -16.79 16.78 14.29
N LYS A 14 -16.31 15.58 14.66
CA LYS A 14 -16.65 14.84 15.89
C LYS A 14 -16.04 13.43 15.85
N PHE A 15 -14.93 13.22 16.55
CA PHE A 15 -14.57 11.95 17.18
C PHE A 15 -13.49 12.17 18.24
N VAL A 16 -13.82 12.88 19.32
CA VAL A 16 -13.16 12.73 20.63
C VAL A 16 -14.20 13.07 21.71
N ILE A 17 -14.14 12.33 22.81
CA ILE A 17 -14.75 12.56 24.13
C ILE A 17 -16.23 12.12 24.27
N ASP A 18 -16.43 10.92 24.82
CA ASP A 18 -17.07 10.74 26.13
C ASP A 18 -17.26 9.24 26.42
N ASN A 19 -16.63 8.78 27.50
CA ASN A 19 -17.23 7.85 28.47
C ASN A 19 -16.20 7.57 29.57
N ASN A 20 -16.20 8.43 30.59
CA ASN A 20 -15.74 8.07 31.92
C ASN A 20 -16.92 8.20 32.89
N ASN A 21 -17.10 7.10 33.64
CA ASN A 21 -17.63 6.98 34.99
C ASN A 21 -19.15 6.98 35.22
N TYR A 22 -19.66 5.79 35.56
CA TYR A 22 -20.11 5.43 36.92
C TYR A 22 -19.74 3.93 37.14
N ASP A 23 -18.82 3.59 38.07
CA ASP A 23 -19.05 3.19 39.48
C ASP A 23 -19.89 1.89 39.63
N THR A 24 -19.65 0.91 40.50
CA THR A 24 -18.52 0.39 41.31
C THR A 24 -19.01 -0.99 41.86
N THR A 25 -18.08 -1.84 42.33
CA THR A 25 -18.25 -2.93 43.34
C THR A 25 -18.80 -4.34 42.98
N THR A 26 -17.84 -5.30 43.01
CA THR A 26 -17.78 -6.59 43.79
C THR A 26 -18.60 -7.84 43.44
N ASN A 27 -17.82 -8.92 43.20
CA ASN A 27 -17.89 -10.32 43.67
C ASN A 27 -19.21 -11.13 43.57
N TYR A 28 -19.18 -12.25 42.82
CA TYR A 28 -19.03 -13.63 43.36
C TYR A 28 -19.32 -14.68 42.26
N ASN A 29 -18.66 -15.84 42.43
CA ASN A 29 -18.83 -17.10 41.70
C ASN A 29 -20.29 -17.48 41.37
N ASN A 30 -20.50 -18.18 40.25
CA ASN A 30 -20.99 -19.57 40.28
C ASN A 30 -20.90 -20.27 38.91
N ASN A 31 -20.39 -21.50 38.99
CA ASN A 31 -20.53 -22.56 38.02
C ASN A 31 -22.00 -22.83 37.69
N TYR A 32 -22.31 -23.18 36.45
CA TYR A 32 -23.19 -24.31 36.13
C TYR A 32 -22.80 -24.90 34.77
N ASN A 33 -22.44 -26.18 34.81
CA ASN A 33 -22.54 -27.10 33.69
C ASN A 33 -24.03 -27.23 33.28
N ASP A 34 -24.31 -27.44 32.00
CA ASP A 34 -24.90 -28.72 31.61
C ASP A 34 -24.88 -28.96 30.10
N ASN A 35 -24.63 -30.23 29.82
CA ASN A 35 -24.55 -30.88 28.52
C ASN A 35 -25.94 -31.05 27.88
N ASN A 36 -25.99 -31.20 26.55
CA ASN A 36 -26.33 -32.46 25.85
C ASN A 36 -27.17 -32.27 24.57
N TYR A 37 -26.74 -33.02 23.53
CA TYR A 37 -27.50 -33.73 22.48
C TYR A 37 -28.64 -32.97 21.72
N ASP A 38 -28.86 -33.09 20.41
CA ASP A 38 -28.61 -34.22 19.51
C ASP A 38 -28.81 -33.81 18.03
N ASN A 39 -28.38 -34.72 17.17
CA ASN A 39 -28.44 -34.73 15.71
C ASN A 39 -29.81 -34.44 15.06
N ASN A 40 -29.79 -33.88 13.83
CA ASN A 40 -30.55 -34.44 12.71
C ASN A 40 -30.06 -33.92 11.35
N TYR A 41 -29.52 -34.86 10.56
CA TYR A 41 -29.47 -34.79 9.10
C TYR A 41 -30.88 -35.04 8.54
N ILE A 42 -31.27 -34.33 7.48
CA ILE A 42 -31.88 -34.91 6.26
C ILE A 42 -31.91 -33.85 5.14
N ASN A 43 -31.51 -34.34 3.97
CA ASN A 43 -31.36 -33.68 2.67
C ASN A 43 -32.58 -32.88 2.18
N ARG A 44 -32.30 -31.79 1.45
CA ARG A 44 -33.04 -31.47 0.21
C ARG A 44 -32.15 -30.72 -0.79
N THR A 45 -32.05 -31.33 -1.96
CA THR A 45 -31.57 -30.82 -3.23
C THR A 45 -32.33 -29.57 -3.69
N THR A 46 -31.59 -28.52 -4.07
CA THR A 46 -31.92 -27.67 -5.22
C THR A 46 -30.62 -27.15 -5.83
N LYS A 47 -30.45 -27.46 -7.12
CA LYS A 47 -29.56 -26.75 -8.03
C LYS A 47 -29.97 -25.29 -8.03
N GLU A 48 -29.07 -24.40 -7.62
CA GLU A 48 -29.14 -23.00 -8.01
C GLU A 48 -27.80 -22.58 -8.60
N ASN A 49 -27.89 -22.16 -9.85
CA ASN A 49 -26.83 -21.61 -10.67
C ASN A 49 -26.23 -20.39 -9.96
N ASN A 50 -24.96 -20.48 -9.58
CA ASN A 50 -24.16 -19.30 -9.23
C ASN A 50 -23.26 -18.94 -10.41
N ASP A 51 -23.89 -18.49 -11.49
CA ASP A 51 -23.24 -17.64 -12.49
C ASP A 51 -23.02 -16.25 -11.86
N PHE A 52 -21.95 -16.11 -11.06
CA PHE A 52 -21.46 -14.78 -10.70
C PHE A 52 -20.62 -14.24 -11.86
N TYR A 53 -21.31 -13.53 -12.75
CA TYR A 53 -20.78 -12.74 -13.85
C TYR A 53 -19.48 -12.02 -13.46
N TYR A 54 -18.37 -12.40 -14.09
CA TYR A 54 -17.20 -11.54 -14.28
C TYR A 54 -17.66 -10.29 -15.05
N LYS A 55 -17.91 -9.20 -14.32
CA LYS A 55 -18.24 -7.91 -14.93
C LYS A 55 -16.94 -7.29 -15.46
N LYS A 56 -16.73 -7.43 -16.77
CA LYS A 56 -15.76 -6.67 -17.57
C LYS A 56 -15.84 -5.19 -17.12
N ARG A 57 -14.79 -4.66 -16.47
CA ARG A 57 -14.79 -3.27 -15.97
C ARG A 57 -14.53 -2.34 -17.14
N ASN A 58 -15.52 -1.48 -17.42
CA ASN A 58 -15.50 -0.46 -18.46
C ASN A 58 -14.36 0.55 -18.25
N ASP A 59 -13.77 0.97 -19.37
CA ASP A 59 -12.71 1.98 -19.54
C ASP A 59 -13.08 3.43 -19.15
N ASN A 60 -14.05 3.64 -18.25
CA ASN A 60 -14.65 4.95 -17.96
C ASN A 60 -14.51 5.40 -16.50
N ILE A 61 -13.42 5.06 -15.80
CA ILE A 61 -13.17 5.56 -14.43
C ILE A 61 -12.68 7.03 -14.44
N ASN A 62 -12.21 7.56 -15.57
CA ASN A 62 -11.79 8.96 -15.65
C ASN A 62 -12.95 9.96 -15.90
N ASN A 63 -14.21 9.51 -15.87
CA ASN A 63 -15.38 10.36 -16.14
C ASN A 63 -16.43 10.40 -15.01
N LEU A 64 -16.06 10.05 -13.78
CA LEU A 64 -16.85 10.46 -12.61
C LEU A 64 -16.28 11.75 -12.04
N GLY A 65 -16.98 12.85 -12.32
CA GLY A 65 -16.74 14.16 -11.71
C GLY A 65 -17.09 14.13 -10.23
N GLU A 66 -16.16 13.66 -9.41
CA GLU A 66 -16.01 13.90 -7.97
C GLU A 66 -14.52 13.64 -7.65
N THR A 67 -13.84 14.63 -7.08
CA THR A 67 -12.37 14.64 -6.89
C THR A 67 -11.91 13.58 -5.89
N ASN A 68 -11.69 12.34 -6.36
CA ASN A 68 -10.97 11.33 -5.61
C ASN A 68 -9.46 11.65 -5.70
N ASN A 69 -8.83 12.04 -4.58
CA ASN A 69 -7.39 12.31 -4.47
C ASN A 69 -6.53 11.02 -4.52
N VAL A 70 -7.04 9.95 -5.14
CA VAL A 70 -6.37 8.65 -5.24
C VAL A 70 -6.10 8.34 -6.70
N LEU A 71 -4.81 8.29 -7.06
CA LEU A 71 -4.37 7.86 -8.39
C LEU A 71 -4.14 6.35 -8.40
N PHE A 72 -4.81 5.64 -9.31
CA PHE A 72 -4.58 4.21 -9.52
C PHE A 72 -3.74 4.00 -10.78
N LEU A 73 -2.56 3.40 -10.62
CA LEU A 73 -1.74 2.85 -11.71
C LEU A 73 -1.97 1.34 -11.74
N CYS A 74 -3.00 0.92 -12.48
CA CYS A 74 -3.27 -0.50 -12.72
C CYS A 74 -2.57 -0.96 -14.00
N TYR A 75 -2.10 -2.21 -14.00
CA TYR A 75 -1.68 -2.89 -15.21
C TYR A 75 -2.94 -3.40 -15.94
N ASP A 76 -3.17 -2.94 -17.17
CA ASP A 76 -4.29 -3.40 -17.99
C ASP A 76 -3.93 -4.72 -18.68
N GLU A 77 -4.61 -5.81 -18.31
CA GLU A 77 -4.40 -7.13 -18.92
C GLU A 77 -4.89 -7.24 -20.37
N THR A 78 -5.79 -6.34 -20.80
CA THR A 78 -6.42 -6.38 -22.13
C THR A 78 -5.66 -5.58 -23.18
N ASN A 79 -4.90 -4.59 -22.75
CA ASN A 79 -3.94 -3.86 -23.58
C ASN A 79 -2.56 -3.96 -22.93
N ASP A 80 -1.72 -4.88 -23.43
CA ASP A 80 -0.29 -4.89 -23.08
C ASP A 80 0.40 -3.55 -23.46
N ASP A 81 -0.28 -2.74 -24.29
CA ASP A 81 0.07 -1.37 -24.69
C ASP A 81 -0.79 -0.32 -23.95
N CYS A 82 -0.60 -0.17 -22.64
CA CYS A 82 -1.21 0.95 -21.89
C CYS A 82 -0.60 2.27 -22.40
N THR A 83 -1.26 3.01 -23.29
CA THR A 83 -0.68 4.22 -23.90
C THR A 83 -0.18 5.26 -22.90
N THR A 84 -0.78 5.37 -21.70
CA THR A 84 -0.31 6.26 -20.63
C THR A 84 0.98 5.73 -20.01
N CYS A 85 1.01 4.43 -19.70
CA CYS A 85 2.16 3.73 -19.15
C CYS A 85 3.31 3.66 -20.17
N ASP A 86 3.01 3.47 -21.46
CA ASP A 86 3.97 3.42 -22.56
C ASP A 86 4.50 4.79 -22.92
N LYS A 87 3.64 5.82 -22.97
CA LYS A 87 4.10 7.20 -23.15
C LYS A 87 4.97 7.63 -21.97
N TYR A 88 4.66 7.18 -20.75
CA TYR A 88 5.52 7.39 -19.59
C TYR A 88 6.81 6.56 -19.65
N ARG A 89 6.74 5.28 -20.00
CA ARG A 89 7.90 4.38 -20.16
C ARG A 89 8.85 4.86 -21.26
N LYS A 90 8.31 5.37 -22.36
CA LYS A 90 9.05 5.91 -23.51
C LYS A 90 9.61 7.31 -23.27
N ASN A 91 8.98 8.12 -22.41
CA ASN A 91 9.46 9.46 -22.07
C ASN A 91 10.38 9.49 -20.84
N TYR A 92 10.27 8.52 -19.92
CA TYR A 92 10.93 8.56 -18.61
C TYR A 92 11.63 7.26 -18.18
N MET A 93 11.38 6.11 -18.83
CA MET A 93 12.02 4.82 -18.49
C MET A 93 12.93 4.23 -19.57
N SER A 94 12.96 4.78 -20.80
CA SER A 94 13.84 4.30 -21.88
C SER A 94 15.34 4.45 -21.57
N ASN A 95 15.67 5.18 -20.49
CA ASN A 95 17.04 5.46 -20.03
C ASN A 95 17.37 4.78 -18.70
N MET A 96 16.74 3.64 -18.38
CA MET A 96 17.10 2.83 -17.20
C MET A 96 18.28 1.87 -17.48
N GLN A 97 18.87 1.90 -18.67
CA GLN A 97 20.33 1.86 -18.79
C GLN A 97 20.82 3.29 -18.71
N ILE A 98 21.78 3.58 -17.82
CA ILE A 98 22.39 4.91 -17.67
C ILE A 98 22.73 5.44 -19.08
N SER A 99 21.87 6.33 -19.57
CA SER A 99 22.15 7.15 -20.72
C SER A 99 21.93 8.57 -20.25
N ASN A 100 22.92 9.41 -20.54
CA ASN A 100 23.08 10.77 -20.04
C ASN A 100 22.02 11.77 -20.54
N ASN A 101 20.81 11.32 -20.87
CA ASN A 101 19.73 12.13 -21.43
C ASN A 101 18.42 11.96 -20.64
N ILE A 102 18.48 12.06 -19.31
CA ILE A 102 17.31 12.51 -18.53
C ILE A 102 17.18 14.01 -18.79
N ASP A 103 15.98 14.48 -19.14
CA ASP A 103 15.69 15.89 -19.37
C ASP A 103 16.03 16.70 -18.10
N ILE A 104 17.20 17.32 -18.09
CA ILE A 104 17.87 17.89 -16.91
C ILE A 104 16.98 18.88 -16.15
N ASN A 105 16.05 19.52 -16.86
CA ASN A 105 15.12 20.49 -16.28
C ASN A 105 14.07 19.85 -15.35
N LYS A 106 13.61 18.62 -15.59
CA LYS A 106 12.69 17.91 -14.66
C LYS A 106 13.40 17.29 -13.46
N LEU A 107 14.68 16.97 -13.60
CA LEU A 107 15.50 16.50 -12.49
C LEU A 107 15.85 17.65 -11.53
N ASN A 108 15.90 18.89 -12.03
CA ASN A 108 16.03 20.09 -11.21
C ASN A 108 14.80 20.32 -10.31
N ASP A 109 13.58 20.03 -10.77
CA ASP A 109 12.36 20.16 -9.95
C ASP A 109 12.36 19.20 -8.74
N LEU A 110 13.02 18.04 -8.84
CA LEU A 110 13.08 17.07 -7.73
C LEU A 110 14.05 17.48 -6.62
N ASN A 111 15.05 18.30 -6.96
CA ASN A 111 15.96 18.88 -5.97
C ASN A 111 15.28 19.92 -5.09
N ASP A 112 14.13 20.43 -5.49
CA ASP A 112 13.34 21.40 -4.73
C ASP A 112 12.57 20.75 -3.57
N TYR A 113 12.51 19.42 -3.52
CA TYR A 113 11.82 18.68 -2.47
C TYR A 113 12.80 18.06 -1.47
N PHE A 114 12.38 18.08 -0.20
CA PHE A 114 13.00 17.31 0.87
C PHE A 114 11.96 16.33 1.45
N PHE A 115 12.23 15.04 1.33
CA PHE A 115 11.27 14.01 1.74
C PHE A 115 11.45 13.60 3.20
N ILE A 116 10.35 13.46 3.93
CA ILE A 116 10.34 12.81 5.22
C ILE A 116 9.73 11.42 5.04
N LEU A 117 10.59 10.40 4.97
CA LEU A 117 10.17 9.03 4.80
C LEU A 117 9.71 8.44 6.14
N GLY A 118 8.40 8.27 6.32
CA GLY A 118 7.80 7.59 7.48
C GLY A 118 7.86 6.07 7.38
N SER A 119 9.05 5.51 7.15
CA SER A 119 9.24 4.07 6.98
C SER A 119 10.60 3.59 7.50
N THR A 120 10.62 2.38 8.07
CA THR A 120 11.84 1.66 8.43
C THR A 120 12.36 0.75 7.30
N SER A 121 11.61 0.61 6.21
CA SER A 121 11.98 -0.30 5.11
C SER A 121 13.33 0.05 4.49
N THR A 122 14.21 -0.94 4.39
CA THR A 122 15.52 -0.80 3.74
C THR A 122 15.38 -0.61 2.23
N SER A 123 14.44 -1.29 1.59
CA SER A 123 14.18 -1.18 0.15
C SER A 123 13.73 0.23 -0.24
N ARG A 124 12.77 0.82 0.50
CA ARG A 124 12.29 2.19 0.23
C ARG A 124 13.40 3.22 0.39
N LYS A 125 14.25 3.10 1.42
CA LYS A 125 15.43 3.96 1.62
C LYS A 125 16.42 3.81 0.48
N TYR A 126 16.66 2.58 0.03
CA TYR A 126 17.55 2.29 -1.09
C TYR A 126 17.03 2.95 -2.38
N ILE A 127 15.74 2.81 -2.69
CA ILE A 127 15.10 3.38 -3.87
C ILE A 127 15.24 4.91 -3.89
N LEU A 128 14.94 5.60 -2.77
CA LEU A 128 15.12 7.06 -2.68
C LEU A 128 16.59 7.48 -2.84
N LYS A 129 17.51 6.78 -2.17
CA LYS A 129 18.96 7.06 -2.27
C LYS A 129 19.47 6.85 -3.69
N LYS A 130 19.06 5.77 -4.35
CA LYS A 130 19.47 5.44 -5.72
C LYS A 130 18.91 6.42 -6.75
N SER A 131 17.76 7.02 -6.44
CA SER A 131 17.11 8.07 -7.23
C SER A 131 17.64 9.48 -6.91
N ASN A 132 18.70 9.61 -6.11
CA ASN A 132 19.30 10.88 -5.67
C ASN A 132 18.32 11.85 -4.99
N LEU A 133 17.26 11.34 -4.33
CA LEU A 133 16.30 12.17 -3.62
C LEU A 133 16.79 12.46 -2.20
N ASN A 134 16.67 13.70 -1.74
CA ASN A 134 17.02 14.07 -0.37
C ASN A 134 15.92 13.65 0.59
N PHE A 135 16.27 12.91 1.64
CA PHE A 135 15.28 12.48 2.62
C PHE A 135 15.85 12.31 4.03
N LEU A 136 14.96 12.46 5.01
CA LEU A 136 15.13 11.98 6.39
C LEU A 136 14.16 10.84 6.64
N SER A 137 14.65 9.71 7.16
CA SER A 137 13.78 8.59 7.56
C SER A 137 13.40 8.71 9.02
N ILE A 138 12.10 8.70 9.29
CA ILE A 138 11.53 8.72 10.64
C ILE A 138 10.76 7.43 10.86
N ARG A 139 11.08 6.75 11.96
CA ARG A 139 10.34 5.57 12.38
C ARG A 139 9.00 5.99 12.97
N ILE A 140 7.91 5.47 12.40
CA ILE A 140 6.57 5.60 12.94
C ILE A 140 6.08 4.26 13.48
N HIS A 141 5.25 4.31 14.51
CA HIS A 141 4.55 3.14 15.03
C HIS A 141 3.05 3.37 14.92
N ILE A 142 2.37 2.47 14.22
CA ILE A 142 0.93 2.43 14.05
C ILE A 142 0.48 0.97 14.11
N ASP A 143 -0.67 0.73 14.74
CA ASP A 143 -1.29 -0.58 14.77
C ASP A 143 -2.10 -0.79 13.48
N GLU A 144 -1.41 -1.24 12.43
CA GLU A 144 -1.99 -1.44 11.10
C GLU A 144 -3.19 -2.39 11.13
N LYS A 145 -3.22 -3.34 12.08
CA LYS A 145 -4.30 -4.33 12.24
C LYS A 145 -5.63 -3.70 12.66
N LYS A 146 -5.60 -2.49 13.24
CA LYS A 146 -6.82 -1.72 13.58
C LYS A 146 -7.35 -0.88 12.42
N ILE A 147 -6.63 -0.80 11.31
CA ILE A 147 -7.01 0.01 10.14
C ILE A 147 -7.52 -0.90 9.04
N GLY A 148 -8.81 -0.75 8.70
CA GLY A 148 -9.46 -1.57 7.68
C GLY A 148 -9.77 -3.01 8.11
N CYS A 149 -10.69 -3.64 7.39
CA CYS A 149 -11.12 -5.01 7.59
C CYS A 149 -10.60 -5.91 6.46
N ARG A 150 -9.65 -6.80 6.76
CA ARG A 150 -9.02 -7.72 5.77
C ARG A 150 -10.00 -8.68 5.10
N LYS A 151 -11.21 -8.85 5.65
CA LYS A 151 -12.28 -9.68 5.07
C LYS A 151 -13.23 -8.91 4.15
N LYS A 152 -13.29 -7.58 4.28
CA LYS A 152 -14.27 -6.74 3.56
C LYS A 152 -13.62 -5.78 2.59
N ASN A 153 -12.46 -5.23 2.94
CA ASN A 153 -11.74 -4.32 2.07
C ASN A 153 -10.95 -5.11 1.03
N ASP A 154 -11.04 -4.64 -0.21
CA ASP A 154 -10.13 -5.01 -1.28
C ASP A 154 -8.70 -4.50 -0.96
N PRO A 155 -7.66 -5.08 -1.58
CA PRO A 155 -6.27 -4.74 -1.29
C PRO A 155 -5.92 -3.27 -1.56
N PHE A 156 -6.59 -2.61 -2.52
CA PHE A 156 -6.36 -1.21 -2.86
C PHE A 156 -6.82 -0.29 -1.73
N THR A 157 -8.07 -0.48 -1.28
CA THR A 157 -8.66 0.27 -0.17
C THR A 157 -7.88 0.05 1.12
N LEU A 158 -7.46 -1.19 1.39
CA LEU A 158 -6.71 -1.52 2.60
C LEU A 158 -5.37 -0.79 2.65
N THR A 159 -4.55 -0.92 1.61
CA THR A 159 -3.21 -0.30 1.55
C THR A 159 -3.28 1.22 1.56
N SER A 160 -4.23 1.82 0.82
CA SER A 160 -4.47 3.26 0.84
C SER A 160 -4.82 3.79 2.23
N ASN A 161 -5.75 3.13 2.93
CA ASN A 161 -6.14 3.55 4.28
C ASN A 161 -4.97 3.46 5.27
N ILE A 162 -4.16 2.39 5.18
CA ILE A 162 -2.99 2.23 6.05
C ILE A 162 -1.93 3.28 5.72
N SER A 163 -1.65 3.56 4.44
CA SER A 163 -0.65 4.57 4.06
C SER A 163 -1.09 5.99 4.46
N VAL A 164 -2.36 6.37 4.26
CA VAL A 164 -2.89 7.66 4.74
C VAL A 164 -2.77 7.78 6.26
N ALA A 165 -3.15 6.74 7.01
CA ALA A 165 -3.04 6.75 8.46
C ALA A 165 -1.58 6.89 8.95
N LYS A 166 -0.63 6.24 8.26
CA LYS A 166 0.82 6.43 8.49
C LYS A 166 1.25 7.87 8.28
N GLY A 167 0.75 8.52 7.22
CA GLY A 167 1.07 9.90 6.87
C GLY A 167 0.53 10.89 7.91
N LEU A 168 -0.74 10.74 8.30
CA LEU A 168 -1.35 11.56 9.34
C LEU A 168 -0.64 11.41 10.70
N LYS A 169 -0.23 10.17 11.04
CA LYS A 169 0.56 9.92 12.25
C LYS A 169 1.91 10.64 12.19
N LEU A 170 2.62 10.54 11.06
CA LEU A 170 3.90 11.22 10.85
C LEU A 170 3.76 12.74 10.97
N LEU A 171 2.76 13.33 10.30
CA LEU A 171 2.46 14.76 10.37
C LEU A 171 2.20 15.20 11.81
N SER A 172 1.34 14.47 12.53
CA SER A 172 1.06 14.78 13.94
C SER A 172 2.30 14.66 14.83
N MET A 173 3.22 13.73 14.57
CA MET A 173 4.46 13.59 15.34
C MET A 173 5.36 14.80 15.13
N ILE A 174 5.60 15.21 13.88
CA ILE A 174 6.44 16.36 13.55
C ILE A 174 5.87 17.66 14.11
N LYS A 175 4.54 17.85 14.03
CA LYS A 175 3.89 19.06 14.56
C LYS A 175 3.97 19.19 16.08
N LYS A 176 4.04 18.07 16.81
CA LYS A 176 4.08 18.05 18.28
C LYS A 176 5.49 18.14 18.85
N ASP A 177 6.51 17.85 18.05
CA ASP A 177 7.91 17.82 18.46
C ASP A 177 8.66 19.00 17.82
N SER A 178 8.86 20.06 18.60
CA SER A 178 9.53 21.27 18.14
C SER A 178 10.99 21.04 17.74
N GLN A 179 11.68 20.13 18.44
CA GLN A 179 13.09 19.83 18.17
C GLN A 179 13.24 19.05 16.85
N LEU A 180 12.39 18.03 16.66
CA LEU A 180 12.34 17.29 15.40
C LEU A 180 11.99 18.21 14.23
N LYS A 181 11.02 19.12 14.43
CA LYS A 181 10.65 20.12 13.44
C LYS A 181 11.86 20.98 13.07
N GLU A 182 12.55 21.57 14.03
CA GLU A 182 13.74 22.40 13.78
C GLU A 182 14.81 21.64 12.98
N GLN A 183 15.12 20.41 13.37
CA GLN A 183 16.06 19.55 12.66
C GLN A 183 15.65 19.29 11.20
N ILE A 184 14.36 19.04 10.94
CA ILE A 184 13.83 18.85 9.59
C ILE A 184 14.02 20.12 8.76
N PHE A 185 13.69 21.28 9.30
CA PHE A 185 13.81 22.56 8.58
C PHE A 185 15.27 22.91 8.25
N GLU A 186 16.20 22.61 9.17
CA GLU A 186 17.63 22.77 8.93
C GLU A 186 18.11 21.86 7.79
N LEU A 187 17.76 20.57 7.83
CA LEU A 187 18.14 19.60 6.80
C LEU A 187 17.50 19.87 5.44
N ALA A 188 16.28 20.39 5.43
CA ALA A 188 15.57 20.72 4.20
C ALA A 188 16.22 21.89 3.44
N GLN A 189 16.97 22.77 4.10
CA GLN A 189 17.68 23.89 3.46
C GLN A 189 16.78 24.72 2.52
N LYS A 190 15.58 25.10 2.99
CA LYS A 190 14.54 25.85 2.25
C LYS A 190 13.82 25.08 1.12
N LYS A 191 14.09 23.79 0.95
CA LYS A 191 13.32 22.92 0.05
C LYS A 191 11.90 22.70 0.57
N LYS A 192 10.98 22.42 -0.33
CA LYS A 192 9.60 22.05 -0.02
C LYS A 192 9.58 20.69 0.69
N ILE A 193 9.02 20.65 1.89
CA ILE A 193 9.00 19.44 2.72
C ILE A 193 7.79 18.57 2.37
N ILE A 194 8.05 17.34 1.94
CA ILE A 194 7.01 16.35 1.58
C ILE A 194 7.11 15.14 2.49
N LEU A 195 6.04 14.81 3.20
CA LEU A 195 5.95 13.56 3.94
C LEU A 195 5.63 12.44 2.96
N LEU A 196 6.42 11.37 3.02
CA LEU A 196 6.30 10.21 2.15
C LEU A 196 6.12 8.95 3.01
N VAL A 197 5.00 8.26 2.80
CA VAL A 197 4.69 6.99 3.46
C VAL A 197 4.16 6.01 2.43
N GLY A 198 4.25 4.72 2.75
CA GLY A 198 3.71 3.68 1.88
C GLY A 198 3.34 2.41 2.62
N ASP A 199 2.45 1.65 1.99
CA ASP A 199 1.97 0.37 2.45
C ASP A 199 1.84 -0.59 1.27
N GLU A 200 2.12 -1.87 1.49
CA GLU A 200 2.12 -2.88 0.42
C GLU A 200 1.53 -4.19 0.93
N VAL A 201 0.74 -4.83 0.07
CA VAL A 201 0.26 -6.20 0.28
C VAL A 201 0.43 -7.01 -0.98
N ILE A 202 0.56 -8.33 -0.82
CA ILE A 202 0.43 -9.28 -1.92
C ILE A 202 -0.99 -9.82 -1.93
N TYR A 203 -1.59 -9.93 -3.10
CA TYR A 203 -2.86 -10.60 -3.29
C TYR A 203 -2.66 -11.82 -4.14
N CYS A 204 -2.95 -13.00 -3.60
CA CYS A 204 -2.86 -14.25 -4.33
C CYS A 204 -3.93 -15.23 -3.84
N ASN A 205 -4.51 -15.99 -4.77
CA ASN A 205 -5.58 -16.96 -4.47
C ASN A 205 -6.72 -16.38 -3.60
N ASN A 206 -7.26 -15.24 -4.03
CA ASN A 206 -8.34 -14.49 -3.37
C ASN A 206 -8.07 -14.08 -1.91
N LYS A 207 -6.79 -13.96 -1.52
CA LYS A 207 -6.38 -13.59 -0.17
C LYS A 207 -5.33 -12.50 -0.19
N ILE A 208 -5.41 -11.61 0.81
CA ILE A 208 -4.41 -10.58 1.08
C ILE A 208 -3.35 -11.16 2.02
N TYR A 209 -2.09 -11.05 1.62
CA TYR A 209 -0.91 -11.41 2.40
C TYR A 209 -0.14 -10.15 2.79
N GLU A 210 -0.18 -9.84 4.09
CA GLU A 210 0.74 -8.89 4.72
C GLU A 210 2.08 -9.61 5.00
N LYS A 211 2.91 -9.04 5.87
CA LYS A 211 4.15 -9.71 6.31
C LYS A 211 3.81 -10.96 7.13
N PRO A 212 4.46 -12.11 6.89
CA PRO A 212 4.21 -13.31 7.67
C PRO A 212 4.69 -13.11 9.12
N THR A 213 3.90 -13.59 10.07
CA THR A 213 4.19 -13.53 11.51
C THR A 213 5.09 -14.67 11.98
N ASN A 214 5.18 -15.74 11.19
CA ASN A 214 5.96 -16.94 11.53
C ASN A 214 6.28 -17.77 10.27
N GLN A 215 7.16 -18.77 10.42
CA GLN A 215 7.62 -19.62 9.34
C GLN A 215 6.50 -20.45 8.68
N LYS A 216 5.50 -20.90 9.45
CA LYS A 216 4.37 -21.64 8.90
C LYS A 216 3.57 -20.76 7.94
N GLU A 217 3.27 -19.53 8.34
CA GLU A 217 2.56 -18.57 7.49
C GLU A 217 3.36 -18.22 6.23
N ALA A 218 4.68 -18.00 6.35
CA ALA A 218 5.55 -17.80 5.19
C ALA A 218 5.53 -19.02 4.24
N THR A 219 5.56 -20.24 4.78
CA THR A 219 5.46 -21.48 4.00
C THR A 219 4.12 -21.55 3.26
N ASP A 220 3.02 -21.24 3.95
CA ASP A 220 1.67 -21.26 3.39
C ASP A 220 1.53 -20.22 2.26
N PHE A 221 2.10 -19.02 2.41
CA PHE A 221 2.16 -18.01 1.34
C PHE A 221 2.95 -18.52 0.13
N LEU A 222 4.18 -19.01 0.32
CA LEU A 222 5.03 -19.49 -0.77
C LEU A 222 4.39 -20.65 -1.54
N LYS A 223 3.72 -21.59 -0.86
CA LYS A 223 2.97 -22.68 -1.50
C LYS A 223 1.79 -22.18 -2.30
N SER A 224 1.12 -21.12 -1.84
CA SER A 224 -0.05 -20.57 -2.53
C SER A 224 0.29 -19.93 -3.88
N TYR A 225 1.55 -19.63 -4.15
CA TYR A 225 2.00 -19.06 -5.42
C TYR A 225 1.98 -20.08 -6.56
N ASN A 226 2.13 -21.37 -6.24
CA ASN A 226 2.08 -22.44 -7.24
C ASN A 226 0.73 -22.42 -7.97
N ASN A 227 0.78 -22.44 -9.31
CA ASN A 227 -0.37 -22.34 -10.22
C ASN A 227 -1.27 -21.11 -10.01
N ASN A 228 -0.80 -20.06 -9.33
CA ASN A 228 -1.58 -18.85 -9.09
C ASN A 228 -0.90 -17.61 -9.65
N LYS A 229 -1.72 -16.68 -10.12
CA LYS A 229 -1.33 -15.33 -10.46
C LYS A 229 -1.35 -14.50 -9.18
N CYS A 230 -0.25 -13.84 -8.86
CA CYS A 230 -0.16 -12.97 -7.70
C CYS A 230 0.00 -11.51 -8.12
N PHE A 231 -0.48 -10.62 -7.26
CA PHE A 231 -0.45 -9.18 -7.50
C PHE A 231 0.24 -8.52 -6.30
N SER A 232 1.18 -7.61 -6.54
CA SER A 232 1.62 -6.64 -5.54
C SER A 232 0.80 -5.37 -5.70
N TYR A 233 0.25 -4.90 -4.58
CA TYR A 233 -0.46 -3.63 -4.49
C TYR A 233 0.33 -2.72 -3.54
N SER A 234 1.02 -1.75 -4.11
CA SER A 234 1.93 -0.85 -3.39
C SER A 234 1.38 0.56 -3.40
N SER A 235 0.91 1.04 -2.25
CA SER A 235 0.38 2.38 -2.07
C SER A 235 1.43 3.36 -1.55
N ILE A 236 1.36 4.58 -2.04
CA ILE A 236 2.15 5.72 -1.59
C ILE A 236 1.19 6.85 -1.23
N THR A 237 1.41 7.49 -0.08
CA THR A 237 0.73 8.74 0.26
C THR A 237 1.78 9.84 0.44
N LEU A 238 1.54 10.98 -0.22
CA LEU A 238 2.29 12.22 -0.03
C LEU A 238 1.44 13.21 0.76
N ILE A 239 2.09 13.90 1.71
CA ILE A 239 1.49 15.04 2.39
C ILE A 239 2.44 16.22 2.28
N ASP A 240 1.95 17.32 1.71
CA ASP A 240 2.63 18.61 1.76
C ASP A 240 2.63 19.10 3.22
N TYR A 241 3.81 19.35 3.79
CA TYR A 241 3.89 19.72 5.20
C TYR A 241 3.23 21.07 5.53
N GLU A 242 3.29 22.03 4.60
CA GLU A 242 2.80 23.39 4.81
C GLU A 242 1.30 23.51 4.54
N THR A 243 0.85 22.97 3.40
CA THR A 243 -0.56 23.06 3.00
C THR A 243 -1.43 21.94 3.58
N GLU A 244 -0.79 20.87 4.09
CA GLU A 244 -1.44 19.64 4.55
C GLU A 244 -2.26 18.93 3.49
N LYS A 245 -2.09 19.29 2.22
CA LYS A 245 -2.72 18.58 1.12
C LYS A 245 -2.20 17.15 1.06
N ILE A 246 -3.14 16.22 0.89
CA ILE A 246 -2.88 14.77 0.86
C ILE A 246 -3.22 14.25 -0.53
N VAL A 247 -2.27 13.55 -1.15
CA VAL A 247 -2.53 12.75 -2.36
C VAL A 247 -2.04 11.34 -2.13
N THR A 248 -2.82 10.36 -2.57
CA THR A 248 -2.48 8.95 -2.46
C THR A 248 -2.47 8.34 -3.85
N GLY A 249 -1.64 7.33 -4.06
CA GLY A 249 -1.79 6.50 -5.23
C GLY A 249 -1.34 5.07 -4.97
N ILE A 250 -1.69 4.20 -5.90
CA ILE A 250 -1.44 2.77 -5.80
C ILE A 250 -0.88 2.30 -7.13
N ASP A 251 0.19 1.52 -7.05
CA ASP A 251 0.83 0.87 -8.18
C ASP A 251 0.59 -0.64 -8.05
N GLU A 252 0.00 -1.20 -9.10
CA GLU A 252 -0.25 -2.64 -9.22
C GLU A 252 0.83 -3.29 -10.09
N SER A 253 1.37 -4.40 -9.60
CA SER A 253 2.26 -5.25 -10.38
C SER A 253 1.80 -6.70 -10.32
N VAL A 254 1.92 -7.39 -11.44
CA VAL A 254 1.58 -8.81 -11.60
C VAL A 254 2.86 -9.63 -11.54
N ILE A 255 2.83 -10.70 -10.76
CA ILE A 255 3.92 -11.65 -10.61
C ILE A 255 3.37 -13.06 -10.86
N ASN A 256 3.90 -13.73 -11.89
CA ASN A 256 3.65 -15.14 -12.14
C ASN A 256 4.88 -15.95 -11.74
N ILE A 257 4.69 -16.95 -10.88
CA ILE A 257 5.75 -17.78 -10.33
C ILE A 257 5.51 -19.22 -10.78
N TYR A 258 6.54 -19.87 -11.31
CA TYR A 258 6.55 -21.30 -11.56
C TYR A 258 6.52 -22.08 -10.26
N ASP A 259 5.89 -23.25 -10.29
CA ASP A 259 5.74 -24.08 -9.10
C ASP A 259 7.09 -24.31 -8.37
N MET A 260 7.09 -24.01 -7.08
CA MET A 260 8.20 -24.26 -6.16
C MET A 260 7.87 -25.51 -5.35
N ASN A 261 8.78 -26.50 -5.39
CA ASN A 261 8.68 -27.67 -4.53
C ASN A 261 9.14 -27.36 -3.09
N ASP A 262 8.89 -28.29 -2.16
CA ASP A 262 9.21 -28.10 -0.74
C ASP A 262 10.70 -27.81 -0.47
N ASN A 263 11.62 -28.36 -1.28
CA ASN A 263 13.05 -28.08 -1.12
C ASN A 263 13.40 -26.64 -1.49
N ILE A 264 12.83 -26.11 -2.58
CA ILE A 264 13.01 -24.70 -2.97
C ILE A 264 12.43 -23.77 -1.91
N ILE A 265 11.21 -24.06 -1.43
CA ILE A 265 10.58 -23.26 -0.37
C ILE A 265 11.43 -23.28 0.90
N LYS A 266 11.96 -24.43 1.31
CA LYS A 266 12.87 -24.54 2.45
C LYS A 266 14.09 -23.64 2.29
N ASN A 267 14.72 -23.64 1.13
CA ASN A 267 15.87 -22.80 0.84
C ASN A 267 15.54 -21.29 0.84
N ILE A 268 14.33 -20.91 0.40
CA ILE A 268 13.85 -19.51 0.50
C ILE A 268 13.70 -19.11 1.97
N LEU A 269 13.13 -19.98 2.81
CA LEU A 269 12.89 -19.71 4.23
C LEU A 269 14.17 -19.51 5.06
N GLU A 270 15.33 -19.94 4.55
CA GLU A 270 16.64 -19.66 5.16
C GLU A 270 16.99 -18.16 5.12
N ASP A 271 16.42 -17.40 4.17
CA ASP A 271 16.53 -15.95 4.12
C ASP A 271 15.56 -15.30 5.12
N SER A 272 16.07 -14.95 6.31
CA SER A 272 15.26 -14.30 7.36
C SER A 272 14.68 -12.95 6.96
N SER A 273 15.12 -12.33 5.87
CA SER A 273 14.59 -11.03 5.47
C SER A 273 13.22 -11.12 4.77
N ILE A 274 12.79 -12.30 4.30
CA ILE A 274 11.46 -12.50 3.70
C ILE A 274 10.33 -12.17 4.70
N TYR A 275 10.57 -12.29 6.01
CA TYR A 275 9.60 -11.98 7.05
C TYR A 275 9.31 -10.47 7.16
N PHE A 276 10.11 -9.64 6.50
CA PHE A 276 9.87 -8.20 6.38
C PHE A 276 9.21 -7.81 5.05
N CYS A 277 8.95 -8.78 4.16
CA CYS A 277 8.30 -8.58 2.86
C CYS A 277 6.82 -9.00 2.91
N ALA A 278 5.95 -8.26 2.24
CA ALA A 278 4.55 -8.66 2.08
C ALA A 278 4.49 -10.03 1.37
N GLY A 279 3.66 -10.95 1.87
CA GLY A 279 3.53 -12.30 1.32
C GLY A 279 4.81 -13.16 1.37
N ALA A 280 5.85 -12.77 2.11
CA ALA A 280 7.18 -13.38 1.95
C ALA A 280 7.71 -13.31 0.50
N LEU A 281 7.15 -12.42 -0.34
CA LEU A 281 7.54 -12.27 -1.73
C LEU A 281 8.82 -11.43 -1.80
N LYS A 282 9.91 -12.06 -2.22
CA LYS A 282 11.21 -11.43 -2.34
C LYS A 282 11.85 -11.85 -3.66
N ILE A 283 11.53 -11.10 -4.73
CA ILE A 283 11.85 -11.47 -6.11
C ILE A 283 13.36 -11.52 -6.41
N GLU A 284 14.18 -10.90 -5.57
CA GLU A 284 15.64 -10.90 -5.63
C GLU A 284 16.29 -12.05 -4.84
N ASN A 285 15.51 -12.86 -4.11
CA ASN A 285 16.02 -14.06 -3.47
C ASN A 285 16.53 -15.06 -4.53
N ILE A 286 17.74 -15.61 -4.33
CA ILE A 286 18.44 -16.43 -5.33
C ILE A 286 17.69 -17.70 -5.76
N TYR A 287 16.79 -18.21 -4.91
CA TYR A 287 15.97 -19.38 -5.20
C TYR A 287 14.65 -18.94 -5.84
N MET A 288 13.95 -17.96 -5.25
CA MET A 288 12.69 -17.44 -5.79
C MET A 288 12.85 -16.85 -7.19
N HIS A 289 13.91 -16.07 -7.42
CA HIS A 289 14.16 -15.39 -8.70
C HIS A 289 14.16 -16.35 -9.89
N LYS A 290 14.72 -17.57 -9.71
CA LYS A 290 14.79 -18.60 -10.75
C LYS A 290 13.42 -19.18 -11.13
N HIS A 291 12.42 -18.98 -10.27
CA HIS A 291 11.05 -19.43 -10.47
C HIS A 291 10.13 -18.30 -10.93
N ILE A 292 10.62 -17.08 -11.11
CA ILE A 292 9.80 -16.00 -11.65
C ILE A 292 9.65 -16.22 -13.16
N ASN A 293 8.41 -16.41 -13.61
CA ASN A 293 8.08 -16.54 -15.02
C ASN A 293 7.88 -15.15 -15.66
N VAL A 294 7.01 -14.34 -15.05
CA VAL A 294 6.62 -13.03 -15.58
C VAL A 294 6.53 -12.03 -14.45
N ILE A 295 7.07 -10.83 -14.69
CA ILE A 295 6.74 -9.62 -13.94
C ILE A 295 6.17 -8.61 -14.93
N LYS A 296 4.96 -8.13 -14.67
CA LYS A 296 4.33 -7.02 -15.39
C LYS A 296 4.04 -5.90 -14.39
N GLY A 297 4.41 -4.66 -14.72
CA GLY A 297 4.40 -3.53 -13.78
C GLY A 297 5.81 -3.07 -13.40
N ASN A 298 5.91 -2.36 -12.27
CA ASN A 298 7.11 -1.65 -11.83
C ASN A 298 7.87 -2.45 -10.76
N ILE A 299 9.16 -2.77 -10.99
CA ILE A 299 9.95 -3.60 -10.06
C ILE A 299 10.19 -2.89 -8.72
N ASP A 300 10.43 -1.59 -8.73
CA ASP A 300 10.58 -0.76 -7.53
C ASP A 300 9.27 -0.69 -6.71
N SER A 301 8.11 -0.78 -7.37
CA SER A 301 6.80 -0.96 -6.73
C SER A 301 6.72 -2.26 -5.92
N ILE A 302 7.18 -3.39 -6.49
CA ILE A 302 7.29 -4.70 -5.81
C ILE A 302 8.30 -4.66 -4.65
N PHE A 303 9.28 -3.76 -4.72
CA PHE A 303 10.17 -3.46 -3.58
C PHE A 303 9.54 -2.49 -2.57
N GLY A 304 8.32 -2.04 -2.82
CA GLY A 304 7.50 -1.26 -1.91
C GLY A 304 7.49 0.25 -2.15
N LEU A 305 8.10 0.77 -3.23
CA LEU A 305 8.05 2.20 -3.58
C LEU A 305 8.24 2.43 -5.09
N SER A 306 7.15 2.71 -5.80
CA SER A 306 7.18 3.14 -7.21
C SER A 306 7.65 4.59 -7.33
N ILE A 307 8.82 4.82 -7.92
CA ILE A 307 9.35 6.15 -8.23
C ILE A 307 8.50 6.86 -9.28
N ASN A 308 7.98 6.10 -10.24
CA ASN A 308 7.08 6.63 -11.26
C ASN A 308 5.81 7.20 -10.64
N LEU A 309 5.20 6.45 -9.71
CA LEU A 309 4.03 6.89 -8.98
C LEU A 309 4.35 8.12 -8.11
N LEU A 310 5.48 8.09 -7.38
CA LEU A 310 5.94 9.22 -6.57
C LEU A 310 6.00 10.51 -7.39
N PHE A 311 6.61 10.47 -8.57
CA PHE A 311 6.74 11.64 -9.43
C PHE A 311 5.40 12.14 -9.94
N HIS A 312 4.49 11.24 -10.33
CA HIS A 312 3.16 11.66 -10.75
C HIS A 312 2.41 12.37 -9.61
N LEU A 313 2.46 11.79 -8.39
CA LEU A 313 1.81 12.38 -7.22
C LEU A 313 2.36 13.78 -6.89
N LEU A 314 3.66 14.02 -7.08
CA LEU A 314 4.25 15.36 -6.89
C LEU A 314 3.69 16.40 -7.87
N THR A 315 3.36 16.02 -9.12
CA THR A 315 2.82 16.97 -10.10
C THR A 315 1.39 17.44 -9.79
N ILE A 316 0.66 16.69 -8.96
CA ILE A 316 -0.73 16.99 -8.59
C ILE A 316 -0.88 17.44 -7.13
N LEU A 317 0.20 17.43 -6.34
CA LEU A 317 0.26 17.86 -4.94
C LEU A 317 0.43 19.37 -4.82
#